data_AF-A0A150PT09-F1
#
_entry.id   AF-A0A150PT09-F1
#
_cell.length_a   1.000
_cell.length_b   1.000
_cell.length_c   1.000
_cell.angle_alpha   90.00
_cell.angle_beta   90.00
_cell.angle_gamma   90.00
#
_symmetry.space_group_name_H-M   'P 1'
#
loop_
_entity.id
_entity.type
_entity.pdbx_description
1 polymer ?
#
loop_
_entity_poly.entity_id
_entity_poly.type
_entity_poly.pdbx_seq_one_letter_code
_entity_poly.pdbx_strand_id
1 'polypeptide(L)'
;MDEPRVTAAALKALLDDAFFSGVVRHFARTTGEEPAYVERQVIECLRYLHLVSRYPERLAGLFLPVEQAIDEVWHYLILQTREYRELCEERLPGRFFIHHRSLPYEDYQETQPSREQALEEALRWLPLYRAEFGPFDEGALPHWTMVRFLSERLGLSLDAIAALEAEGEPARPGAERAR
;
A
#
# COMPACT_ATOMS: atom_id res chain seq x y z
N MET A 1 16.81 -11.71 7.21
CA MET A 1 15.78 -10.98 6.44
C MET A 1 14.52 -11.81 6.55
N ASP A 2 13.43 -11.26 7.08
CA ASP A 2 12.14 -11.97 7.05
C ASP A 2 11.70 -12.06 5.59
N GLU A 3 11.33 -13.26 5.16
CA GLU A 3 10.83 -13.52 3.80
C GLU A 3 9.42 -12.91 3.65
N PRO A 4 9.09 -12.27 2.51
CA PRO A 4 7.79 -11.65 2.33
C PRO A 4 6.69 -12.71 2.36
N ARG A 5 5.63 -12.45 3.13
CA ARG A 5 4.44 -13.32 3.17
C ARG A 5 3.70 -13.32 1.85
N VAL A 6 3.71 -12.17 1.17
CA VAL A 6 3.03 -11.95 -0.11
C VAL A 6 4.04 -11.49 -1.14
N THR A 7 4.22 -12.30 -2.19
CA THR A 7 5.17 -12.01 -3.27
C THR A 7 4.53 -11.13 -4.35
N ALA A 8 5.35 -10.48 -5.17
CA ALA A 8 4.88 -9.76 -6.34
C ALA A 8 4.10 -10.67 -7.31
N ALA A 9 4.52 -11.93 -7.48
CA ALA A 9 3.80 -12.90 -8.30
C ALA A 9 2.40 -13.22 -7.74
N ALA A 10 2.28 -13.37 -6.41
CA ALA A 10 0.99 -13.58 -5.77
C ALA A 10 0.07 -12.36 -5.91
N LEU A 11 0.61 -11.14 -5.82
CA LEU A 11 -0.14 -9.91 -6.07
C LEU A 11 -0.62 -9.82 -7.52
N LYS A 12 0.26 -10.09 -8.49
CA LYS A 12 -0.11 -10.11 -9.91
C LYS A 12 -1.30 -11.02 -10.15
N ALA A 13 -1.26 -12.24 -9.59
CA ALA A 13 -2.31 -13.25 -9.71
C ALA A 13 -3.66 -12.90 -9.03
N LEU A 14 -3.74 -11.80 -8.27
CA LEU A 14 -5.02 -11.26 -7.81
C LEU A 14 -5.84 -10.72 -8.98
N LEU A 15 -5.14 -10.21 -10.00
CA LEU A 15 -5.70 -9.96 -11.32
C LEU A 15 -5.33 -11.18 -12.18
N ASP A 16 -6.22 -11.65 -13.04
CA ASP A 16 -5.77 -12.65 -14.02
C ASP A 16 -4.69 -12.04 -14.96
N ASP A 17 -3.86 -12.89 -15.57
CA ASP A 17 -2.71 -12.45 -16.38
C ASP A 17 -3.13 -11.51 -17.52
N ALA A 18 -4.30 -11.74 -18.11
CA ALA A 18 -4.82 -10.94 -19.22
C ALA A 18 -5.24 -9.55 -18.74
N PHE A 19 -5.92 -9.48 -17.59
CA PHE A 19 -6.35 -8.25 -16.99
C PHE A 19 -5.16 -7.44 -16.50
N PHE A 20 -4.22 -8.05 -15.76
CA PHE A 20 -2.99 -7.41 -15.30
C PHE A 20 -2.21 -6.79 -16.48
N SER A 21 -1.97 -7.58 -17.53
CA SER A 21 -1.26 -7.13 -18.73
C SER A 21 -2.03 -6.03 -19.50
N GLY A 22 -3.36 -6.08 -19.45
CA GLY A 22 -4.25 -5.07 -20.02
C GLY A 22 -4.11 -3.72 -19.32
N VAL A 23 -4.10 -3.72 -17.98
CA VAL A 23 -3.88 -2.51 -17.16
C VAL A 23 -2.52 -1.91 -17.44
N VAL A 24 -1.44 -2.70 -17.40
CA VAL A 24 -0.07 -2.22 -17.68
C VAL A 24 0.02 -1.60 -19.06
N ARG A 25 -0.53 -2.27 -20.09
CA ARG A 25 -0.53 -1.74 -21.46
C ARG A 25 -1.34 -0.45 -21.59
N HIS A 26 -2.47 -0.34 -20.89
CA HIS A 26 -3.28 0.86 -20.89
C HIS A 26 -2.47 2.05 -20.40
N PHE A 27 -1.90 1.95 -19.20
CA PHE A 27 -1.14 3.03 -18.57
C PHE A 27 0.16 3.35 -19.33
N ALA A 28 0.94 2.35 -19.74
CA ALA A 28 2.16 2.60 -20.53
C ALA A 28 1.86 3.39 -21.82
N ARG A 29 0.71 3.13 -22.45
CA ARG A 29 0.29 3.87 -23.66
C ARG A 29 -0.21 5.28 -23.35
N THR A 30 -0.92 5.50 -22.25
CA THR A 30 -1.52 6.80 -21.93
C THR A 30 -0.54 7.76 -21.26
N THR A 31 0.39 7.25 -20.45
CA THR A 31 1.42 8.06 -19.77
C THR A 31 2.71 8.17 -20.58
N GLY A 32 2.99 7.21 -21.47
CA GLY A 32 4.27 7.11 -22.18
C GLY A 32 5.42 6.58 -21.32
N GLU A 33 5.13 6.10 -20.11
CA GLU A 33 6.12 5.50 -19.23
C GLU A 33 6.53 4.08 -19.66
N GLU A 34 7.72 3.66 -19.24
CA GLU A 34 8.23 2.32 -19.50
C GLU A 34 7.32 1.24 -18.88
N PRO A 35 6.99 0.15 -19.60
CA PRO A 35 6.08 -0.87 -19.10
C PRO A 35 6.48 -1.48 -17.75
N ALA A 36 7.78 -1.62 -17.47
CA ALA A 36 8.27 -2.12 -16.19
C ALA A 36 8.01 -1.15 -15.02
N TYR A 37 8.03 0.15 -15.28
CA TYR A 37 7.71 1.17 -14.28
C TYR A 37 6.20 1.18 -13.99
N VAL A 38 5.38 1.09 -15.03
CA VAL A 38 3.92 0.94 -14.89
C VAL A 38 3.55 -0.36 -14.18
N GLU A 39 4.22 -1.46 -14.50
CA GLU A 39 4.04 -2.73 -13.78
C GLU A 39 4.28 -2.55 -12.28
N ARG A 40 5.31 -1.77 -11.90
CA ARG A 40 5.57 -1.46 -10.50
C ARG A 40 4.43 -0.66 -9.88
N GLN A 41 3.91 0.37 -10.55
CA GLN A 41 2.75 1.14 -10.08
C GLN A 41 1.54 0.24 -9.81
N VAL A 42 1.25 -0.71 -10.72
CA VAL A 42 0.13 -1.66 -10.54
C VAL A 42 0.38 -2.56 -9.33
N ILE A 43 1.60 -3.06 -9.13
CA ILE A 43 1.95 -3.87 -7.95
C ILE A 43 1.80 -3.06 -6.66
N GLU A 44 2.25 -1.80 -6.62
CA GLU A 44 2.11 -0.95 -5.43
C GLU A 44 0.64 -0.61 -5.13
N CYS A 45 -0.19 -0.41 -6.16
CA CYS A 45 -1.64 -0.30 -6.00
C CYS A 45 -2.23 -1.58 -5.38
N LEU A 46 -1.82 -2.76 -5.84
CA LEU A 46 -2.30 -4.02 -5.27
C LEU A 46 -1.81 -4.24 -3.84
N ARG A 47 -0.61 -3.80 -3.48
CA ARG A 47 -0.12 -3.79 -2.10
C ARG A 47 -0.97 -2.89 -1.22
N TYR A 48 -1.30 -1.68 -1.68
CA TYR A 48 -2.21 -0.77 -0.99
C TYR A 48 -3.57 -1.44 -0.73
N LEU A 49 -4.22 -2.00 -1.76
CA LEU A 49 -5.52 -2.66 -1.62
C LEU A 49 -5.45 -3.89 -0.71
N HIS A 50 -4.35 -4.64 -0.77
CA HIS A 50 -4.10 -5.75 0.13
C HIS A 50 -4.03 -5.31 1.59
N LEU A 51 -3.31 -4.23 1.90
CA LEU A 51 -3.20 -3.71 3.27
C LEU A 51 -4.57 -3.26 3.80
N VAL A 52 -5.30 -2.46 3.02
CA VAL A 52 -6.64 -1.99 3.40
C VAL A 52 -7.60 -3.17 3.62
N SER A 53 -7.53 -4.18 2.75
CA SER A 53 -8.35 -5.39 2.89
C SER A 53 -7.95 -6.23 4.10
N ARG A 54 -6.66 -6.36 4.40
CA ARG A 54 -6.15 -7.24 5.45
C ARG A 54 -6.34 -6.67 6.85
N TYR A 55 -6.25 -5.34 6.98
CA TYR A 55 -6.25 -4.62 8.26
C TYR A 55 -7.30 -3.51 8.32
N PRO A 56 -8.59 -3.81 8.05
CA PRO A 56 -9.64 -2.80 8.01
C PRO A 56 -9.78 -2.06 9.36
N GLU A 57 -9.62 -2.74 10.48
CA GLU A 57 -9.68 -2.13 11.82
C GLU A 57 -8.56 -1.11 12.09
N ARG A 58 -7.45 -1.20 11.35
CA ARG A 58 -6.31 -0.30 11.51
C ARG A 58 -6.25 0.79 10.44
N LEU A 59 -6.78 0.51 9.25
CA LEU A 59 -6.58 1.32 8.04
C LEU A 59 -7.88 1.78 7.37
N ALA A 60 -9.04 1.17 7.64
CA ALA A 60 -10.28 1.57 6.98
C ALA A 60 -10.67 3.00 7.37
N GLY A 61 -10.97 3.82 6.38
CA GLY A 61 -11.30 5.23 6.57
C GLY A 61 -10.09 6.13 6.85
N LEU A 62 -8.87 5.60 6.89
CA LEU A 62 -7.65 6.40 6.92
C LEU A 62 -7.23 6.78 5.51
N PHE A 63 -6.71 8.00 5.36
CA PHE A 63 -6.03 8.41 4.16
C PHE A 63 -4.62 7.82 4.15
N LEU A 64 -4.38 6.79 3.33
CA LEU A 64 -3.02 6.33 3.07
C LEU A 64 -2.42 7.19 1.95
N PRO A 65 -1.34 7.93 2.22
CA PRO A 65 -0.75 8.84 1.25
C PRO A 65 0.04 8.07 0.19
N VAL A 66 -0.66 7.64 -0.86
CA VAL A 66 -0.07 7.13 -2.10
C VAL A 66 0.19 8.28 -3.07
N GLU A 67 1.09 8.06 -4.03
CA GLU A 67 1.29 9.01 -5.13
C GLU A 67 0.11 8.95 -6.12
N GLN A 68 -0.16 10.05 -6.81
CA GLN A 68 -1.32 10.19 -7.72
C GLN A 68 -1.41 9.06 -8.75
N ALA A 69 -0.28 8.61 -9.31
CA ALA A 69 -0.26 7.52 -10.28
C ALA A 69 -0.84 6.21 -9.73
N ILE A 70 -0.65 5.92 -8.43
CA ILE A 70 -1.19 4.72 -7.78
C ILE A 70 -2.70 4.84 -7.61
N ASP A 71 -3.17 6.03 -7.23
CA ASP A 71 -4.58 6.34 -7.11
C ASP A 71 -5.31 6.28 -8.47
N GLU A 72 -4.66 6.73 -9.55
CA GLU A 72 -5.17 6.59 -10.92
C GLU A 72 -5.31 5.13 -11.36
N VAL A 73 -4.36 4.26 -11.01
CA VAL A 73 -4.50 2.81 -11.24
C VAL A 73 -5.71 2.26 -10.48
N TRP A 74 -5.89 2.63 -9.20
CA TRP A 74 -7.05 2.17 -8.44
C TRP A 74 -8.37 2.67 -9.06
N HIS A 75 -8.44 3.94 -9.46
CA HIS A 75 -9.57 4.49 -10.20
C HIS A 75 -9.89 3.69 -11.45
N TYR A 76 -8.87 3.31 -12.24
CA TYR A 76 -9.05 2.47 -13.42
C TYR A 76 -9.63 1.11 -13.07
N LEU A 77 -9.15 0.47 -12.00
CA LEU A 77 -9.66 -0.82 -11.54
C LEU A 77 -11.15 -0.71 -11.13
N ILE A 78 -11.55 0.33 -10.40
CA ILE A 78 -12.94 0.54 -9.96
C ILE A 78 -13.93 0.55 -11.15
N LEU A 79 -13.50 1.09 -12.30
CA LEU A 79 -14.33 1.13 -13.51
C LEU A 79 -14.56 -0.26 -14.12
N GLN A 80 -13.71 -1.24 -13.82
CA GLN A 80 -13.89 -2.64 -14.21
C GLN A 80 -14.80 -3.32 -13.18
N THR A 81 -16.06 -2.91 -13.14
CA THR A 81 -16.96 -3.15 -11.99
C THR A 81 -17.12 -4.61 -11.58
N ARG A 82 -17.09 -5.56 -12.53
CA ARG A 82 -17.15 -7.00 -12.24
C ARG A 82 -15.84 -7.48 -11.63
N GLU A 83 -14.73 -7.18 -12.30
CA GLU A 83 -13.38 -7.59 -11.92
C GLU A 83 -12.98 -6.96 -10.58
N TYR A 84 -13.36 -5.70 -10.34
CA TYR A 84 -13.12 -5.01 -9.08
C TYR A 84 -13.92 -5.60 -7.91
N ARG A 85 -15.18 -5.97 -8.17
CA ARG A 85 -15.98 -6.70 -7.18
C ARG A 85 -15.32 -8.03 -6.83
N GLU A 86 -14.95 -8.82 -7.84
CA GLU A 86 -14.28 -10.12 -7.62
C GLU A 86 -12.96 -9.94 -6.87
N LEU A 87 -12.15 -8.95 -7.26
CA LEU A 87 -10.91 -8.61 -6.57
C LEU A 87 -11.17 -8.37 -5.07
N CYS A 88 -12.16 -7.54 -4.73
CA CYS A 88 -12.44 -7.17 -3.35
C CYS A 88 -13.09 -8.29 -2.52
N GLU A 89 -14.13 -8.93 -3.05
CA GLU A 89 -14.99 -9.85 -2.30
C GLU A 89 -14.46 -11.30 -2.34
N GLU A 90 -13.62 -11.65 -3.32
CA GLU A 90 -13.18 -13.04 -3.53
C GLU A 90 -11.67 -13.24 -3.43
N ARG A 91 -10.86 -12.30 -3.96
CA ARG A 91 -9.40 -12.47 -4.13
C ARG A 91 -8.59 -11.83 -3.01
N LEU A 92 -8.96 -10.64 -2.56
CA LEU A 92 -8.30 -9.93 -1.46
C LEU A 92 -8.61 -10.59 -0.10
N PRO A 93 -7.69 -10.51 0.87
CA PRO A 93 -7.76 -11.31 2.10
C PRO A 93 -8.97 -10.99 3.00
N GLY A 94 -9.46 -9.75 2.96
CA GLY A 94 -10.59 -9.28 3.78
C GLY A 94 -11.97 -9.69 3.25
N ARG A 95 -12.09 -10.04 1.96
CA ARG A 95 -13.36 -10.45 1.32
C ARG A 95 -14.52 -9.47 1.53
N PHE A 96 -14.24 -8.17 1.40
CA PHE A 96 -15.24 -7.12 1.48
C PHE A 96 -14.99 -6.07 0.40
N PHE A 97 -16.06 -5.41 -0.06
CA PHE A 97 -15.97 -4.36 -1.06
C PHE A 97 -15.25 -3.13 -0.51
N ILE A 98 -14.12 -2.76 -1.11
CA ILE A 98 -13.37 -1.55 -0.72
C ILE A 98 -14.00 -0.35 -1.44
N HIS A 99 -14.66 0.51 -0.66
CA HIS A 99 -15.25 1.74 -1.18
C HIS A 99 -14.17 2.82 -1.35
N HIS A 100 -14.14 3.43 -2.53
CA HIS A 100 -13.37 4.64 -2.77
C HIS A 100 -14.23 5.88 -2.53
N ARG A 101 -13.63 6.95 -2.01
CA ARG A 101 -14.25 8.27 -1.88
C ARG A 101 -13.26 9.34 -2.34
N SER A 102 -13.61 10.10 -3.37
CA SER A 102 -12.85 11.26 -3.83
C SER A 102 -13.07 12.47 -2.93
N LEU A 103 -12.79 12.33 -1.63
CA LEU A 103 -12.83 13.45 -0.69
C LEU A 103 -11.54 14.27 -0.85
N PRO A 104 -11.63 15.58 -1.08
CA PRO A 104 -10.49 16.48 -0.89
C PRO A 104 -9.89 16.28 0.49
N TYR A 105 -8.56 16.36 0.60
CA TYR A 105 -7.87 16.28 1.90
C TYR A 105 -8.40 17.33 2.90
N GLU A 106 -8.83 18.49 2.39
CA GLU A 106 -9.45 19.58 3.16
C GLU A 106 -10.78 19.16 3.80
N ASP A 107 -11.56 18.30 3.14
CA ASP A 107 -12.85 17.81 3.66
C ASP A 107 -12.67 16.67 4.67
N TYR A 108 -11.49 16.03 4.71
CA TYR A 108 -11.11 15.09 5.77
C TYR A 108 -10.85 15.81 7.11
N GLN A 109 -10.57 17.12 7.07
CA GLN A 109 -10.19 17.93 8.25
C GLN A 109 -11.38 18.57 8.99
N GLU A 110 -12.64 18.27 8.64
CA GLU A 110 -13.82 18.84 9.33
C GLU A 110 -13.81 18.55 10.85
N THR A 111 -13.18 17.46 11.27
CA THR A 111 -12.69 17.24 12.63
C THR A 111 -11.17 17.30 12.59
N GLN A 112 -10.53 18.46 12.82
CA GLN A 112 -9.07 18.58 12.71
C GLN A 112 -8.39 17.62 13.70
N PRO A 113 -7.78 16.50 13.23
CA PRO A 113 -6.98 15.67 14.11
C PRO A 113 -5.82 16.52 14.65
N SER A 114 -5.34 16.20 15.85
CA SER A 114 -4.10 16.82 16.32
C SER A 114 -2.98 16.50 15.31
N ARG A 115 -1.96 17.36 15.24
CA ARG A 115 -0.80 17.10 14.37
C ARG A 115 -0.18 15.72 14.62
N GLU A 116 -0.19 15.28 15.88
CA GLU A 116 0.29 13.96 16.30
C GLU A 116 -0.57 12.85 15.72
N GLN A 117 -1.89 12.96 15.82
CA GLN A 117 -2.84 11.99 15.25
C GLN A 117 -2.70 11.89 13.73
N ALA A 118 -2.61 13.02 13.03
CA ALA A 118 -2.41 13.03 11.58
C ALA A 118 -1.10 12.34 11.16
N LEU A 119 -0.02 12.55 11.92
CA LEU A 119 1.26 11.90 11.69
C LEU A 119 1.20 10.40 11.98
N GLU A 120 0.54 10.01 13.08
CA GLU A 120 0.32 8.61 13.43
C GLU A 120 -0.44 7.87 12.33
N GLU A 121 -1.55 8.44 11.85
CA GLU A 121 -2.35 7.88 10.75
C GLU A 121 -1.52 7.74 9.46
N ALA A 122 -0.72 8.75 9.13
CA ALA A 122 0.12 8.74 7.93
C ALA A 122 1.26 7.70 7.96
N LEU A 123 1.68 7.25 9.15
CA LEU A 123 2.79 6.32 9.33
C LEU A 123 2.37 4.90 9.76
N ARG A 124 1.16 4.73 10.31
CA ARG A 124 0.66 3.47 10.89
C ARG A 124 0.72 2.27 9.94
N TRP A 125 0.69 2.50 8.63
CA TRP A 125 0.71 1.46 7.61
C TRP A 125 2.13 0.92 7.32
N LEU A 126 3.20 1.65 7.64
CA LEU A 126 4.58 1.25 7.31
C LEU A 126 4.99 -0.11 7.92
N PRO A 127 4.71 -0.39 9.21
CA PRO A 127 5.04 -1.69 9.80
C PRO A 127 4.21 -2.83 9.18
N LEU A 128 2.96 -2.53 8.80
CA LEU A 128 2.06 -3.49 8.14
C LEU A 128 2.55 -3.84 6.73
N TYR A 129 3.00 -2.84 5.97
CA TYR A 129 3.62 -3.04 4.66
C TYR A 129 4.80 -4.00 4.78
N ARG A 130 5.72 -3.74 5.72
CA ARG A 130 6.88 -4.59 5.93
C ARG A 130 6.49 -6.02 6.29
N ALA A 131 5.53 -6.19 7.20
CA ALA A 131 5.11 -7.50 7.67
C ALA A 131 4.58 -8.40 6.54
N GLU A 132 3.96 -7.81 5.52
CA GLU A 132 3.38 -8.55 4.40
C GLU A 132 4.32 -8.66 3.20
N PHE A 133 5.05 -7.58 2.85
CA PHE A 133 5.80 -7.50 1.59
C PHE A 133 7.32 -7.44 1.76
N GLY A 134 7.82 -7.41 2.99
CA GLY A 134 9.23 -7.16 3.27
C GLY A 134 9.62 -5.68 3.20
N PRO A 135 10.92 -5.35 3.32
CA PRO A 135 11.38 -3.97 3.32
C PRO A 135 11.11 -3.28 1.96
N PHE A 136 11.02 -1.96 2.00
CA PHE A 136 11.00 -1.15 0.78
C PHE A 136 12.34 -1.28 0.04
N ASP A 137 12.27 -1.22 -1.29
CA ASP A 137 13.42 -1.04 -2.18
C ASP A 137 13.40 0.38 -2.77
N GLU A 138 14.48 0.78 -3.44
CA GLU A 138 14.56 2.10 -4.09
C GLU A 138 13.46 2.30 -5.15
N GLY A 139 13.02 1.21 -5.79
CA GLY A 139 11.93 1.24 -6.77
C GLY A 139 10.56 1.57 -6.17
N ALA A 140 10.38 1.45 -4.85
CA ALA A 140 9.14 1.82 -4.18
C ALA A 140 9.02 3.33 -3.90
N LEU A 141 10.15 4.04 -3.80
CA LEU A 141 10.19 5.45 -3.39
C LEU A 141 9.29 6.36 -4.27
N PRO A 142 9.26 6.24 -5.60
CA PRO A 142 8.44 7.09 -6.46
C PRO A 142 6.92 6.87 -6.31
N HIS A 143 6.49 5.90 -5.51
CA HIS A 143 5.10 5.46 -5.41
C HIS A 143 4.46 5.70 -4.03
N TRP A 144 5.29 5.96 -3.01
CA TRP A 144 4.86 6.11 -1.62
C TRP A 144 5.33 7.44 -1.03
N THR A 145 4.42 8.42 -0.98
CA THR A 145 4.70 9.79 -0.55
C THR A 145 5.45 9.87 0.77
N MET A 146 5.01 9.13 1.79
CA MET A 146 5.64 9.16 3.11
C MET A 146 7.00 8.46 3.13
N VAL A 147 7.18 7.36 2.40
CA VAL A 147 8.48 6.66 2.34
C VAL A 147 9.52 7.55 1.66
N ARG A 148 9.13 8.20 0.55
CA ARG A 148 9.96 9.20 -0.14
C ARG A 148 10.32 10.36 0.78
N PHE A 149 9.34 10.92 1.50
CA PHE A 149 9.59 12.02 2.44
C PHE A 149 10.58 11.63 3.54
N LEU A 150 10.37 10.47 4.20
CA LEU A 150 11.26 9.96 5.24
C LEU A 150 12.68 9.75 4.72
N SER A 151 12.81 9.21 3.50
CA SER A 151 14.11 8.95 2.88
C SER A 151 14.82 10.23 2.43
N GLU A 152 14.19 11.01 1.56
CA GLU A 152 14.83 12.14 0.87
C GLU A 152 14.88 13.42 1.70
N ARG A 153 13.91 13.63 2.61
CA ARG A 153 13.83 14.86 3.40
C ARG A 153 14.35 14.70 4.82
N LEU A 154 14.15 13.52 5.43
CA LEU A 154 14.65 13.25 6.78
C LEU A 154 15.94 12.41 6.79
N GLY A 155 16.39 11.91 5.64
CA GLY A 155 17.65 11.17 5.52
C GLY A 155 17.62 9.78 6.15
N LEU A 156 16.44 9.21 6.36
CA LEU A 156 16.30 7.85 6.90
C LEU A 156 16.62 6.82 5.81
N SER A 157 17.42 5.81 6.15
CA SER A 157 17.62 4.67 5.23
C SER A 157 16.34 3.82 5.12
N LEU A 158 16.20 3.07 4.02
CA LEU A 158 15.08 2.13 3.86
C LEU A 158 15.04 1.08 4.99
N ASP A 159 16.20 0.66 5.49
CA ASP A 159 16.30 -0.22 6.67
C ASP A 159 15.77 0.45 7.94
N ALA A 160 16.05 1.74 8.14
CA ALA A 160 15.54 2.50 9.28
C ALA A 160 14.01 2.70 9.19
N ILE A 161 13.49 2.96 7.98
CA ILE A 161 12.05 3.03 7.74
C ILE A 161 11.39 1.67 7.99
N ALA A 162 12.01 0.58 7.55
CA ALA A 162 11.54 -0.78 7.79
C ALA A 162 11.60 -1.17 9.29
N ALA A 163 12.50 -0.57 10.07
CA ALA A 163 12.62 -0.80 11.50
C ALA A 163 11.55 -0.07 12.33
N LEU A 164 10.73 0.81 11.74
CA LEU A 164 9.62 1.45 12.44
C LEU A 164 8.62 0.39 12.90
N GLU A 165 8.27 0.45 14.18
CA GLU A 165 7.28 -0.43 14.80
C GLU A 165 5.95 0.32 14.97
N ALA A 166 4.84 -0.41 14.96
CA ALA A 166 3.56 0.17 15.33
C ALA A 166 3.50 0.27 16.84
N GLU A 167 3.22 1.46 17.39
CA GLU A 167 2.91 1.57 18.82
C GLU A 167 1.70 0.67 19.14
N GLY A 168 1.88 -0.28 20.07
CA GLY A 168 0.86 -1.24 20.49
C GLY A 168 1.15 -2.72 20.22
N GLU A 169 2.25 -3.08 19.55
CA GLU A 169 2.74 -4.47 19.60
C GLU A 169 3.45 -4.71 20.95
N PRO A 170 3.01 -5.65 21.81
CA PRO A 170 3.82 -6.04 22.94
C PRO A 170 5.13 -6.62 22.38
N ALA A 171 6.25 -6.09 22.86
CA ALA A 171 7.58 -6.57 22.51
C ALA A 171 7.59 -8.11 22.49
N ARG A 172 7.98 -8.71 21.36
CA ARG A 172 8.13 -10.17 21.29
C ARG A 172 9.03 -10.58 22.46
N PRO A 173 8.58 -11.45 23.38
CA PRO A 173 9.42 -11.86 24.48
C PRO A 173 10.68 -12.48 23.89
N GLY A 174 11.81 -11.83 24.20
CA GLY A 174 13.12 -12.28 23.77
C GLY A 174 13.31 -13.73 24.16
N ALA A 175 13.96 -14.48 23.27
CA ALA A 175 14.47 -15.80 23.57
C ALA A 175 15.38 -15.72 24.80
N GLU A 176 14.78 -15.93 25.97
CA GLU A 176 15.49 -15.99 27.22
C GLU A 176 16.32 -17.26 27.19
N ARG A 177 17.62 -17.06 27.34
CA ARG A 177 18.65 -18.08 27.25
C ARG A 177 18.34 -19.17 28.26
N ALA A 178 18.16 -20.39 27.77
CA ALA A 178 18.25 -21.59 28.58
C ALA A 178 19.57 -21.56 29.38
N ARG A 179 19.44 -21.57 30.70
CA ARG A 179 20.45 -22.04 31.64
C ARG A 179 19.86 -23.18 32.43
#